data_AF-A0A929C7B0-F1
#
_entry.id   AF-A0A929C7B0-F1
#
_cell.length_a   1.000
_cell.length_b   1.000
_cell.length_c   1.000
_cell.angle_alpha   90.00
_cell.angle_beta   90.00
_cell.angle_gamma   90.00
#
_symmetry.space_group_name_H-M   'P 1'
#
loop_
_entity.id
_entity.type
_entity.pdbx_description
1 polymer ?
#
loop_
_entity_poly.entity_id
_entity_poly.type
_entity_poly.pdbx_seq_one_letter_code
_entity_poly.pdbx_strand_id
1 'polypeptide(L)'
;MNLNELIQLFRSEKNSELIVNALQNYDRNRIQLRGLIGSLRALVSAGVFNEVSGIHFFILSDKEIAAYFYNDLENIFDERSL
;
A
#
# COMPACT_ATOMS: atom_id res chain seq x y z
N MET A 1 15.55 -13.08 2.72
CA MET A 1 14.68 -11.89 2.64
C MET A 1 13.71 -11.94 3.81
N ASN A 2 13.79 -10.99 4.72
CA ASN A 2 12.83 -10.81 5.82
C ASN A 2 11.75 -9.78 5.44
N LEU A 3 10.75 -9.59 6.31
CA LEU A 3 9.63 -8.68 6.06
C LEU A 3 10.08 -7.22 5.84
N ASN A 4 11.03 -6.73 6.64
CA ASN A 4 11.54 -5.36 6.50
C ASN A 4 12.26 -5.17 5.16
N GLU A 5 13.09 -6.14 4.75
CA GLU A 5 13.76 -6.13 3.44
C GLU A 5 12.74 -6.13 2.29
N LEU A 6 11.65 -6.88 2.43
CA LEU A 6 10.55 -6.90 1.45
C LEU A 6 9.84 -5.54 1.38
N ILE A 7 9.51 -4.92 2.51
CA ILE A 7 8.86 -3.60 2.53
C ILE A 7 9.78 -2.54 1.90
N GLN A 8 11.08 -2.57 2.21
CA GLN A 8 12.05 -1.65 1.62
C GLN A 8 12.14 -1.80 0.11
N LEU A 9 12.09 -3.05 -0.41
CA LEU A 9 12.01 -3.30 -1.84
C LEU A 9 10.79 -2.56 -2.44
N PHE A 10 9.60 -2.72 -1.86
CA PHE A 10 8.39 -2.04 -2.32
C PHE A 10 8.45 -0.51 -2.18
N ARG A 11 9.21 0.05 -1.24
CA ARG A 11 9.40 1.51 -1.15
C ARG A 11 10.29 2.06 -2.27
N SER A 12 11.35 1.34 -2.60
CA SER A 12 12.34 1.75 -3.60
C SER A 12 12.00 1.38 -5.04
N GLU A 13 10.91 0.64 -5.26
CA GLU A 13 10.55 0.13 -6.58
C GLU A 13 9.89 1.22 -7.44
N LYS A 14 10.18 1.17 -8.75
CA LYS A 14 9.74 2.20 -9.70
C LYS A 14 8.23 2.37 -9.75
N ASN A 15 7.43 1.30 -9.61
CA ASN A 15 5.97 1.44 -9.62
C ASN A 15 5.47 2.19 -8.38
N SER A 16 6.09 2.00 -7.22
CA SER A 16 5.74 2.77 -6.02
C SER A 16 6.04 4.25 -6.19
N GLU A 17 7.19 4.59 -6.78
CA GLU A 17 7.52 5.98 -7.13
C GLU A 17 6.48 6.59 -8.09
N LEU A 18 6.03 5.84 -9.10
CA LEU A 18 4.96 6.28 -10.01
C LEU A 18 3.64 6.53 -9.28
N ILE A 19 3.30 5.69 -8.30
CA ILE A 19 2.08 5.84 -7.48
C ILE A 19 2.19 7.08 -6.59
N VAL A 20 3.31 7.25 -5.88
CA VAL A 20 3.57 8.41 -5.01
C VAL A 20 3.48 9.71 -5.81
N ASN A 21 4.18 9.78 -6.93
CA ASN A 21 4.17 10.95 -7.81
C ASN A 21 2.78 11.25 -8.36
N ALA A 22 2.01 10.23 -8.72
CA ALA A 22 0.63 10.42 -9.11
C ALA A 22 -0.14 11.05 -7.95
N LEU A 23 -0.15 10.42 -6.78
CA LEU A 23 -0.94 10.84 -5.63
C LEU A 23 -0.61 12.24 -5.09
N GLN A 24 0.65 12.68 -5.17
CA GLN A 24 1.10 13.98 -4.64
C GLN A 24 0.87 15.16 -5.60
N ASN A 25 0.95 14.97 -6.91
CA ASN A 25 1.15 16.10 -7.85
C ASN A 25 -0.12 16.61 -8.56
N TYR A 26 -1.31 16.06 -8.30
CA TYR A 26 -2.53 16.47 -9.01
C TYR A 26 -3.79 16.49 -8.14
N ASP A 27 -4.59 17.57 -8.25
CA ASP A 27 -5.84 17.75 -7.50
C ASP A 27 -6.92 16.69 -7.80
N ARG A 28 -6.81 15.95 -8.93
CA ARG A 28 -7.77 14.90 -9.34
C ARG A 28 -7.07 13.69 -9.95
N ASN A 29 -6.43 12.91 -9.10
CA ASN A 29 -5.84 11.63 -9.49
C ASN A 29 -6.87 10.54 -9.70
N ARG A 30 -6.91 9.98 -10.92
CA ARG A 30 -7.60 8.72 -11.23
C ARG A 30 -6.58 7.74 -11.77
N ILE A 31 -6.03 6.92 -10.87
CA ILE A 31 -5.06 5.87 -11.21
C ILE A 31 -5.73 4.50 -11.23
N GLN A 32 -5.32 3.65 -12.17
CA GLN A 32 -5.70 2.24 -12.20
C GLN A 32 -4.45 1.39 -12.01
N LEU A 33 -4.40 0.65 -10.92
CA LEU A 33 -3.37 -0.36 -10.68
C LEU A 33 -3.85 -1.71 -11.19
N ARG A 34 -2.98 -2.44 -11.90
CA ARG A 34 -3.27 -3.77 -12.46
C ARG A 34 -2.30 -4.79 -11.88
N GLY A 35 -2.71 -6.05 -11.81
CA GLY A 35 -1.86 -7.16 -11.36
C GLY A 35 -1.72 -7.29 -9.83
N LEU A 36 -2.49 -6.54 -9.04
CA LEU A 36 -2.49 -6.68 -7.58
C LEU A 36 -3.27 -7.93 -7.15
N ILE A 37 -2.56 -9.00 -6.81
CA ILE A 37 -3.11 -10.28 -6.36
C ILE A 37 -2.70 -10.57 -4.89
N GLY A 38 -3.61 -11.12 -4.10
CA GLY A 38 -3.38 -11.43 -2.69
C GLY A 38 -2.86 -10.22 -1.89
N SER A 39 -1.86 -10.45 -1.04
CA SER A 39 -1.25 -9.44 -0.15
C SER A 39 -0.46 -8.35 -0.89
N LEU A 40 -0.35 -8.40 -2.21
CA LEU A 40 0.33 -7.36 -2.99
C LEU A 40 -0.33 -5.98 -2.83
N ARG A 41 -1.64 -5.95 -2.58
CA ARG A 41 -2.35 -4.69 -2.28
C ARG A 41 -1.79 -4.04 -1.02
N ALA A 42 -1.62 -4.81 0.06
CA ALA A 42 -1.13 -4.31 1.34
C ALA A 42 0.35 -3.91 1.26
N LEU A 43 1.18 -4.71 0.57
CA LEU A 43 2.60 -4.39 0.36
C LEU A 43 2.80 -3.10 -0.46
N VAL A 44 2.04 -2.92 -1.55
CA VAL A 44 2.09 -1.68 -2.34
C VAL A 44 1.58 -0.50 -1.52
N SER A 45 0.48 -0.66 -0.79
CA SER A 45 0.00 0.37 0.14
C SER A 45 1.06 0.76 1.16
N ALA A 46 1.76 -0.21 1.77
CA ALA A 46 2.82 0.06 2.73
C ALA A 46 4.08 0.69 2.12
N GLY A 47 4.38 0.37 0.86
CA GLY A 47 5.45 1.00 0.09
C GLY A 47 5.19 2.48 -0.17
N VAL A 48 3.92 2.87 -0.31
CA VAL A 48 3.50 4.25 -0.65
C VAL A 48 3.14 5.06 0.61
N PHE A 49 2.70 4.41 1.68
CA PHE A 49 2.08 5.04 2.86
C PHE A 49 2.91 6.17 3.47
N ASN A 50 4.22 5.97 3.66
CA ASN A 50 5.08 6.97 4.30
C ASN A 50 5.39 8.18 3.42
N GLU A 51 5.29 8.02 2.10
CA GLU A 51 5.61 9.08 1.15
C GLU A 51 4.38 9.95 0.86
N VAL A 52 3.17 9.42 1.00
CA VAL A 52 1.92 10.14 0.73
C VAL A 52 1.23 10.55 2.03
N SER A 53 1.36 11.82 2.39
CA SER A 53 0.72 12.40 3.57
C SER A 53 -0.81 12.30 3.53
N GLY A 54 -1.42 12.06 4.69
CA GLY A 54 -2.88 12.10 4.86
C GLY A 54 -3.47 10.75 5.24
N ILE A 55 -4.80 10.66 5.20
CA ILE A 55 -5.54 9.45 5.54
C ILE A 55 -5.76 8.63 4.26
N HIS A 56 -5.30 7.38 4.28
CA HIS A 56 -5.55 6.42 3.22
C HIS A 56 -6.82 5.64 3.54
N PHE A 57 -7.86 5.81 2.74
CA PHE A 57 -9.13 5.11 2.91
C PHE A 57 -9.31 4.02 1.83
N PHE A 58 -9.45 2.78 2.27
CA PHE A 58 -9.57 1.62 1.38
C PHE A 58 -11.02 1.13 1.33
N ILE A 59 -11.59 1.06 0.14
CA ILE A 59 -12.90 0.46 -0.12
C ILE A 59 -12.67 -0.88 -0.82
N LEU A 60 -13.16 -1.95 -0.21
CA LEU A 60 -13.01 -3.32 -0.68
C LEU A 60 -14.39 -3.94 -0.94
N SER A 61 -14.42 -4.99 -1.77
CA SER A 61 -15.68 -5.56 -2.28
C SER A 61 -16.57 -6.17 -1.21
N ASP A 62 -15.97 -6.74 -0.17
CA ASP A 62 -16.66 -7.51 0.85
C ASP A 62 -15.83 -7.56 2.15
N LYS A 63 -16.49 -8.07 3.19
CA LYS A 63 -15.92 -8.18 4.55
C LYS A 63 -14.71 -9.12 4.62
N GLU A 64 -14.65 -10.16 3.79
CA GLU A 64 -13.59 -11.18 3.86
C GLU A 64 -12.31 -10.62 3.27
N ILE A 65 -12.40 -10.02 2.07
CA ILE A 65 -11.28 -9.31 1.45
C ILE A 65 -10.80 -8.15 2.32
N ALA A 66 -11.73 -7.44 2.98
CA ALA A 66 -11.38 -6.40 3.94
C ALA A 66 -10.61 -6.95 5.16
N ALA A 67 -11.07 -8.06 5.74
CA ALA A 67 -10.38 -8.69 6.87
C ALA A 67 -8.98 -9.20 6.48
N TYR A 68 -8.84 -9.84 5.30
CA TYR A 68 -7.53 -10.29 4.82
C TYR A 68 -6.57 -9.12 4.59
N PHE A 69 -7.04 -8.05 3.93
CA PHE A 69 -6.23 -6.86 3.71
C PHE A 69 -5.82 -6.18 5.01
N TYR A 70 -6.74 -6.09 5.98
CA TYR A 70 -6.44 -5.55 7.31
C TYR A 70 -5.37 -6.36 8.03
N ASN A 71 -5.51 -7.69 8.08
CA ASN A 71 -4.53 -8.57 8.70
C ASN A 71 -3.15 -8.47 8.01
N ASP A 72 -3.12 -8.34 6.68
CA ASP A 72 -1.86 -8.13 5.96
C ASP A 72 -1.20 -6.82 6.39
N LEU A 73 -1.96 -5.73 6.52
CA LEU A 73 -1.44 -4.44 7.00
C LEU A 73 -0.95 -4.53 8.44
N GLU A 74 -1.69 -5.17 9.35
CA GLU A 74 -1.26 -5.37 10.74
C GLU A 74 0.07 -6.12 10.80
N ASN A 75 0.21 -7.20 10.04
CA ASN A 75 1.45 -7.96 9.95
C ASN A 75 2.60 -7.12 9.38
N ILE A 76 2.33 -6.24 8.42
CA ILE A 76 3.33 -5.39 7.76
C ILE A 76 3.82 -4.26 8.67
N PHE A 77 2.90 -3.58 9.37
CA PHE A 77 3.25 -2.41 10.17
C PHE A 77 3.66 -2.75 11.60
N ASP A 78 3.31 -3.94 12.09
CA ASP A 78 3.39 -4.35 13.51
C ASP A 78 2.59 -3.37 14.39
N GLU A 79 1.81 -3.83 15.39
CA GLU A 79 0.95 -2.94 16.21
C GLU A 79 1.69 -1.75 16.88
N ARG A 80 3.03 -1.73 16.83
CA ARG A 80 3.90 -0.72 17.42
C ARG A 80 4.15 0.51 16.55
N SER A 81 3.71 0.53 15.29
CA SER A 81 4.08 1.60 14.33
C SER A 81 2.89 2.32 13.69
N LEU A 82 1.65 2.00 14.09
CA LEU A 82 0.43 2.75 13.73
C LEU A 82 0.06 3.77 14.82
#